data_AF-A0A2V9LYL8-F1
#
_entry.id   AF-A0A2V9LYL8-F1
#
_cell.length_a   1.000
_cell.length_b   1.000
_cell.length_c   1.000
_cell.angle_alpha   90.00
_cell.angle_beta   90.00
_cell.angle_gamma   90.00
#
_symmetry.space_group_name_H-M   'P 1'
#
loop_
_entity.id
_entity.type
_entity.pdbx_description
1 polymer ?
#
loop_
_entity_poly.entity_id
_entity_poly.type
_entity_poly.pdbx_seq_one_letter_code
_entity_poly.pdbx_strand_id
1 'polypeptide(L)'
;MHDSKKRTHSRFGRREFVKAGLAGTLSVLGRLSNSNAQLGGKSVQNEGIRKPKHRVIDVHCHPRWIGYNGARIIENMDAGGIERAWLLSWEIPEREMDTSYYATLSPTSVGITFQDVIEVTERYPQRFIPGTTVDPRDPHAHQKLKAAVDIHRVRVFGEFKLRMHYDDPDAIRLFHYCGELGLPVIFHLDVTFPRHGVPSSRQWWYGGGLENMEA
;
A
#
# COMPACT_ATOMS: atom_id res chain seq x y z
N MET A 1 -9.60 -46.11 -49.80
CA MET A 1 -11.03 -45.74 -49.86
C MET A 1 -11.27 -44.65 -48.84
N HIS A 2 -11.78 -43.52 -49.31
CA HIS A 2 -12.28 -42.41 -48.51
C HIS A 2 -13.28 -42.89 -47.45
N ASP A 3 -13.27 -42.32 -46.24
CA ASP A 3 -14.46 -41.61 -45.79
C ASP A 3 -14.13 -40.51 -44.78
N SER A 4 -14.76 -39.37 -45.03
CA SER A 4 -14.60 -38.08 -44.36
C SER A 4 -15.80 -37.88 -43.45
N LYS A 5 -15.58 -37.67 -42.14
CA LYS A 5 -16.62 -37.11 -41.26
C LYS A 5 -16.12 -35.82 -40.62
N LYS A 6 -16.54 -34.73 -41.27
CA LYS A 6 -16.60 -33.35 -40.80
C LYS A 6 -17.07 -33.31 -39.34
N ARG A 7 -16.25 -32.75 -38.45
CA ARG A 7 -16.72 -32.22 -37.16
C ARG A 7 -16.97 -30.73 -37.32
N THR A 8 -18.21 -30.36 -37.08
CA THR A 8 -18.76 -29.01 -37.15
C THR A 8 -18.25 -28.17 -35.99
N HIS A 9 -17.72 -26.99 -36.31
CA HIS A 9 -17.44 -25.94 -35.34
C HIS A 9 -18.76 -25.41 -34.78
N SER A 10 -18.98 -25.58 -33.48
CA SER A 10 -19.99 -24.85 -32.72
C SER A 10 -19.28 -23.75 -31.94
N ARG A 11 -19.40 -22.52 -32.45
CA ARG A 11 -19.03 -21.27 -31.78
C ARG A 11 -20.09 -21.05 -30.69
N PHE A 12 -19.71 -21.13 -29.41
CA PHE A 12 -20.55 -20.61 -28.33
C PHE A 12 -19.86 -19.45 -27.62
N GLY A 13 -20.68 -18.43 -27.39
CA GLY A 13 -20.30 -17.08 -27.06
C GLY A 13 -19.77 -16.90 -25.64
N ARG A 14 -19.11 -15.77 -25.47
CA ARG A 14 -18.76 -15.13 -24.20
C ARG A 14 -19.98 -15.08 -23.27
N ARG A 15 -19.83 -15.64 -22.07
CA ARG A 15 -20.45 -15.31 -20.77
C ARG A 15 -20.78 -16.62 -20.05
N GLU A 16 -20.10 -16.86 -18.93
CA GLU A 16 -20.65 -17.28 -17.63
C GLU A 16 -19.51 -17.82 -16.75
N PHE A 17 -19.59 -17.55 -15.45
CA PHE A 17 -18.65 -17.84 -14.33
C PHE A 17 -17.47 -16.85 -14.19
N VAL A 18 -17.28 -16.07 -13.11
CA VAL A 18 -17.72 -16.19 -11.70
C VAL A 18 -17.96 -14.79 -11.11
N LYS A 19 -19.10 -14.61 -10.43
CA LYS A 19 -19.36 -13.55 -9.45
C LYS A 19 -18.81 -13.98 -8.09
N ALA A 20 -18.03 -13.13 -7.44
CA ALA A 20 -18.02 -12.99 -5.98
C ALA A 20 -17.44 -11.61 -5.59
N GLY A 21 -18.26 -10.83 -4.88
CA GLY A 21 -17.79 -9.77 -3.98
C GLY A 21 -17.69 -8.36 -4.54
N LEU A 22 -18.82 -7.64 -4.64
CA LEU A 22 -18.91 -6.20 -4.36
C LEU A 22 -20.39 -5.80 -4.25
N ALA A 23 -20.87 -5.74 -3.01
CA ALA A 23 -21.99 -4.88 -2.64
C ALA A 23 -21.56 -3.42 -2.87
N GLY A 24 -22.38 -2.49 -3.33
CA GLY A 24 -23.76 -2.50 -3.75
C GLY A 24 -24.12 -1.03 -3.99
N THR A 25 -24.53 -0.69 -5.21
CA THR A 25 -25.18 0.59 -5.53
C THR A 25 -26.30 0.30 -6.51
N LEU A 26 -27.50 0.06 -5.97
CA LEU A 26 -28.73 -0.01 -6.76
C LEU A 26 -29.42 1.35 -6.67
N SER A 27 -29.47 2.06 -7.79
CA SER A 27 -30.46 3.11 -8.03
C SER A 27 -31.35 2.65 -9.18
N VAL A 28 -32.54 2.14 -8.86
CA VAL A 28 -33.62 1.93 -9.83
C VAL A 28 -34.79 2.82 -9.43
N LEU A 29 -35.02 3.84 -10.23
CA LEU A 29 -36.24 4.64 -10.26
C LEU A 29 -37.34 3.83 -10.97
N GLY A 30 -38.49 3.64 -10.32
CA GLY A 30 -39.71 3.22 -11.02
C GLY A 30 -40.81 2.56 -10.20
N ARG A 31 -41.82 3.39 -9.84
CA ARG A 31 -43.26 3.08 -9.69
C ARG A 31 -43.82 2.40 -8.42
N LEU A 32 -44.45 3.26 -7.62
CA LEU A 32 -45.82 3.20 -7.06
C LEU A 32 -46.45 1.81 -6.80
N SER A 33 -46.68 1.52 -5.52
CA SER A 33 -47.93 0.92 -5.03
C SER A 33 -48.07 1.16 -3.52
N ASN A 34 -49.22 1.70 -3.11
CA ASN A 34 -49.66 1.82 -1.73
C ASN A 34 -49.82 0.42 -1.12
N SER A 35 -49.10 0.15 -0.04
CA SER A 35 -49.54 -0.81 0.96
C SER A 35 -49.08 -0.36 2.34
N ASN A 36 -50.07 -0.09 3.21
CA ASN A 36 -49.88 0.12 4.63
C ASN A 36 -49.33 -1.17 5.24
N ALA A 37 -48.01 -1.24 5.39
CA ALA A 37 -47.35 -2.20 6.23
C ALA A 37 -46.47 -1.42 7.21
N GLN A 38 -46.95 -1.26 8.45
CA GLN A 38 -46.11 -0.87 9.58
C GLN A 38 -45.08 -1.97 9.81
N LEU A 39 -43.95 -1.88 9.12
CA LEU A 39 -42.73 -2.58 9.48
C LEU A 39 -42.14 -1.81 10.67
N GLY A 40 -42.31 -2.38 11.86
CA GLY A 40 -41.66 -1.91 13.08
C GLY A 40 -40.17 -1.77 12.85
N GLY A 41 -39.72 -0.53 12.68
CA GLY A 41 -38.32 -0.20 12.58
C GLY A 41 -37.65 -0.58 13.89
N LYS A 42 -36.94 -1.72 13.90
CA LYS A 42 -35.85 -1.89 14.85
C LYS A 42 -34.85 -0.82 14.48
N SER A 43 -34.82 0.27 15.27
CA SER A 43 -33.69 1.17 15.28
C SER A 43 -32.46 0.29 15.51
N VAL A 44 -31.60 0.19 14.50
CA VAL A 44 -30.24 -0.28 14.72
C VAL A 44 -29.68 0.75 15.69
N GLN A 45 -29.58 0.36 16.96
CA GLN A 45 -28.87 1.16 17.93
C GLN A 45 -27.48 1.35 17.33
N ASN A 46 -27.16 2.60 17.02
CA ASN A 46 -25.82 2.99 16.64
C ASN A 46 -24.97 2.79 17.89
N GLU A 47 -24.55 1.55 18.15
CA GLU A 47 -23.52 1.26 19.13
C GLU A 47 -22.30 2.02 18.62
N GLY A 48 -22.16 3.26 19.09
CA GLY A 48 -21.10 4.15 18.68
C GLY A 48 -19.77 3.40 18.75
N ILE A 49 -18.90 3.65 17.77
CA ILE A 49 -17.61 2.98 17.61
C ILE A 49 -16.96 2.85 18.99
N ARG A 50 -16.92 1.61 19.51
CA ARG A 50 -16.41 1.37 20.86
C ARG A 50 -14.95 1.80 20.85
N LYS A 51 -14.61 2.78 21.69
CA LYS A 51 -13.21 3.20 21.84
C LYS A 51 -12.36 1.96 22.14
N PRO A 52 -11.26 1.75 21.40
CA PRO A 52 -10.42 0.58 21.60
C PRO A 52 -9.91 0.57 23.04
N LYS A 53 -9.84 -0.63 23.64
CA LYS A 53 -9.36 -0.81 25.01
C LYS A 53 -7.88 -0.46 25.18
N HIS A 54 -7.13 -0.44 24.09
CA HIS A 54 -5.70 -0.16 24.04
C HIS A 54 -5.40 0.91 22.99
N ARG A 55 -4.29 1.61 23.20
CA ARG A 55 -3.73 2.54 22.21
C ARG A 55 -3.16 1.72 21.05
N VAL A 56 -3.56 2.04 19.83
CA VAL A 56 -3.08 1.36 18.62
C VAL A 56 -2.21 2.34 17.83
N ILE A 57 -1.01 1.89 17.47
CA ILE A 57 -0.12 2.58 16.53
C ILE A 57 0.02 1.69 15.30
N ASP A 58 -0.34 2.24 14.14
CA ASP A 58 -0.09 1.60 12.86
C ASP A 58 1.38 1.86 12.45
N VAL A 59 2.13 0.81 12.15
CA VAL A 59 3.56 0.93 11.79
C VAL A 59 3.81 0.96 10.29
N HIS A 60 2.75 0.91 9.47
CA HIS A 60 2.87 0.91 8.02
C HIS A 60 1.68 1.64 7.37
N CYS A 61 1.83 2.96 7.21
CA CYS A 61 0.86 3.81 6.54
C CYS A 61 1.53 4.63 5.44
N HIS A 62 0.81 4.88 4.34
CA HIS A 62 1.31 5.62 3.20
C HIS A 62 0.39 6.79 2.82
N PRO A 63 0.93 7.99 2.57
CA PRO A 63 0.16 9.09 2.01
C PRO A 63 -0.17 8.81 0.53
N ARG A 64 -1.29 9.36 0.05
CA ARG A 64 -1.76 9.31 -1.34
C ARG A 64 -2.11 7.92 -1.89
N TRP A 65 -1.83 6.85 -1.17
CA TRP A 65 -2.23 5.49 -1.55
C TRP A 65 -3.73 5.41 -1.83
N ILE A 66 -4.11 4.90 -3.01
CA ILE A 66 -5.50 4.81 -3.50
C ILE A 66 -6.29 6.12 -3.39
N GLY A 67 -5.61 7.26 -3.53
CA GLY A 67 -6.19 8.60 -3.46
C GLY A 67 -6.48 9.07 -2.03
N TYR A 68 -5.90 8.45 -1.00
CA TYR A 68 -6.08 8.86 0.39
C TYR A 68 -5.18 10.06 0.69
N ASN A 69 -5.78 11.26 0.72
CA ASN A 69 -5.15 12.43 1.30
C ASN A 69 -5.10 12.32 2.84
N GLY A 70 -4.36 13.21 3.51
CA GLY A 70 -4.22 13.18 4.96
C GLY A 70 -5.56 13.16 5.73
N ALA A 71 -6.57 13.92 5.29
CA ALA A 71 -7.89 13.93 5.94
C ALA A 71 -8.58 12.56 5.88
N ARG A 72 -8.57 11.92 4.71
CA ARG A 72 -9.16 10.59 4.52
C ARG A 72 -8.42 9.50 5.30
N ILE A 73 -7.09 9.64 5.46
CA ILE A 73 -6.31 8.76 6.33
C ILE A 73 -6.76 8.92 7.78
N ILE A 74 -6.93 10.16 8.26
CA ILE A 74 -7.43 10.44 9.62
C ILE A 74 -8.82 9.85 9.84
N GLU A 75 -9.76 10.04 8.91
CA GLU A 75 -11.10 9.44 9.00
C GLU A 75 -11.03 7.91 9.13
N ASN A 76 -10.18 7.27 8.34
CA ASN A 76 -9.98 5.83 8.40
C ASN A 76 -9.32 5.38 9.71
N MET A 77 -8.32 6.13 10.20
CA MET A 77 -7.68 5.88 11.49
C MET A 77 -8.67 6.02 12.65
N ASP A 78 -9.50 7.07 12.65
CA ASP A 78 -10.50 7.31 13.68
C ASP A 78 -11.57 6.20 13.70
N ALA A 79 -12.02 5.77 12.52
CA ALA A 79 -12.94 4.63 12.39
C ALA A 79 -12.33 3.31 12.87
N GLY A 80 -11.02 3.12 12.65
CA GLY A 80 -10.26 1.95 13.10
C GLY A 80 -9.75 2.02 14.54
N GLY A 81 -9.94 3.14 15.24
CA GLY A 81 -9.37 3.35 16.58
C GLY A 81 -7.83 3.45 16.61
N ILE A 82 -7.22 3.88 15.51
CA ILE A 82 -5.76 4.06 15.38
C ILE A 82 -5.39 5.47 15.86
N GLU A 83 -4.59 5.53 16.92
CA GLU A 83 -4.20 6.79 17.54
C GLU A 83 -3.16 7.53 16.70
N ARG A 84 -2.12 6.81 16.29
CA ARG A 84 -1.01 7.32 15.48
C ARG A 84 -0.59 6.31 14.41
N ALA A 85 0.05 6.81 13.36
CA ALA A 85 0.64 5.96 12.34
C ALA A 85 2.06 6.39 11.98
N TRP A 86 2.91 5.42 11.63
CA TRP A 86 4.15 5.68 10.92
C TRP A 86 3.79 5.98 9.47
N LEU A 87 4.01 7.21 9.04
CA LEU A 87 3.69 7.65 7.70
C LEU A 87 4.96 7.59 6.85
N LEU A 88 5.01 6.62 5.95
CA LEU A 88 6.22 6.20 5.26
C LEU A 88 6.22 6.69 3.81
N SER A 89 7.37 7.16 3.33
CA SER A 89 7.60 7.29 1.89
C SER A 89 7.95 5.93 1.29
N TRP A 90 7.93 5.85 -0.03
CA TRP A 90 8.52 4.77 -0.82
C TRP A 90 9.28 5.41 -1.97
N GLU A 91 10.55 5.73 -1.72
CA GLU A 91 11.47 6.28 -2.72
C GLU A 91 12.07 5.15 -3.55
N ILE A 92 11.79 5.15 -4.85
CA ILE A 92 12.22 4.08 -5.76
C ILE A 92 12.51 4.62 -7.16
N PRO A 93 13.53 4.09 -7.88
CA PRO A 93 13.70 4.38 -9.29
C PRO A 93 12.51 3.86 -10.12
N GLU A 94 12.01 4.66 -11.08
CA GLU A 94 10.84 4.29 -11.89
C GLU A 94 10.99 2.94 -12.60
N ARG A 95 12.19 2.65 -13.12
CA ARG A 95 12.53 1.38 -13.78
C ARG A 95 12.35 0.15 -12.87
N GLU A 96 12.31 0.36 -11.55
CA GLU A 96 12.19 -0.67 -10.52
C GLU A 96 10.78 -0.80 -9.95
N MET A 97 9.88 0.12 -10.26
CA MET A 97 8.49 0.10 -9.83
C MET A 97 7.65 -0.81 -10.72
N ASP A 98 6.93 -1.77 -10.13
CA ASP A 98 5.92 -2.55 -10.85
C ASP A 98 4.86 -1.61 -11.45
N THR A 99 4.60 -1.75 -12.75
CA THR A 99 3.68 -0.88 -13.47
C THR A 99 2.23 -0.99 -13.00
N SER A 100 1.86 -2.06 -12.28
CA SER A 100 0.54 -2.17 -11.66
C SER A 100 0.29 -1.10 -10.59
N TYR A 101 1.33 -0.53 -9.99
CA TYR A 101 1.20 0.52 -8.98
C TYR A 101 0.67 1.85 -9.54
N TYR A 102 0.72 2.08 -10.86
CA TYR A 102 0.06 3.26 -11.45
C TYR A 102 -1.47 3.26 -11.26
N ALA A 103 -2.07 2.12 -10.88
CA ALA A 103 -3.49 2.07 -10.52
C ALA A 103 -3.78 2.57 -9.09
N THR A 104 -2.77 2.68 -8.22
CA THR A 104 -2.93 2.99 -6.79
C THR A 104 -2.14 4.22 -6.33
N LEU A 105 -1.11 4.62 -7.07
CA LEU A 105 -0.25 5.76 -6.73
C LEU A 105 -0.68 7.05 -7.42
N SER A 106 -0.12 8.16 -6.96
CA SER A 106 -0.29 9.45 -7.63
C SER A 106 0.32 9.42 -9.03
N PRO A 107 -0.36 9.93 -10.07
CA PRO A 107 0.21 10.01 -11.42
C PRO A 107 1.28 11.10 -11.58
N THR A 108 1.52 11.91 -10.54
CA THR A 108 2.47 13.02 -10.56
C THR A 108 3.86 12.66 -10.05
N SER A 109 4.06 11.42 -9.59
CA SER A 109 5.29 10.97 -8.96
C SER A 109 5.53 9.48 -9.19
N VAL A 110 6.76 9.06 -8.90
CA VAL A 110 7.15 7.65 -8.84
C VAL A 110 7.16 7.23 -7.38
N GLY A 111 6.56 6.08 -7.07
CA GLY A 111 6.42 5.63 -5.69
C GLY A 111 5.59 6.59 -4.85
N ILE A 112 5.96 6.72 -3.58
CA ILE A 112 5.33 7.62 -2.62
C ILE A 112 6.40 8.57 -2.11
N THR A 113 6.24 9.87 -2.36
CA THR A 113 7.33 10.82 -2.13
C THR A 113 7.47 11.21 -0.66
N PHE A 114 8.69 11.53 -0.26
CA PHE A 114 8.95 12.13 1.04
C PHE A 114 8.27 13.50 1.19
N GLN A 115 8.08 14.21 0.09
CA GLN A 115 7.30 15.46 0.07
C GLN A 115 5.85 15.23 0.52
N ASP A 116 5.19 14.17 0.06
CA ASP A 116 3.84 13.82 0.52
C ASP A 116 3.80 13.51 2.02
N VAL A 117 4.85 12.87 2.55
CA VAL A 117 4.98 12.61 3.99
C VAL A 117 5.09 13.92 4.77
N ILE A 118 5.95 14.84 4.32
CA ILE A 118 6.13 16.16 4.94
C ILE A 118 4.79 16.91 4.96
N GLU A 119 4.12 17.03 3.81
CA GLU A 119 2.85 17.76 3.70
C GLU A 119 1.77 17.24 4.66
N VAL A 120 1.64 15.91 4.78
CA VAL A 120 0.63 15.29 5.65
C VAL A 120 1.05 15.41 7.12
N THR A 121 2.32 15.19 7.45
CA THR A 121 2.80 15.24 8.84
C THR A 121 2.79 16.66 9.41
N GLU A 122 3.12 17.68 8.62
CA GLU A 122 3.02 19.08 9.04
C GLU A 122 1.56 19.51 9.28
N ARG A 123 0.61 18.96 8.50
CA ARG A 123 -0.81 19.23 8.67
C ARG A 123 -1.43 18.51 9.86
N TYR A 124 -0.96 17.32 10.18
CA TYR A 124 -1.48 16.47 11.26
C TYR A 124 -0.38 15.96 12.20
N PRO A 125 0.39 16.86 12.87
CA PRO A 125 1.65 16.52 13.53
C PRO A 125 1.49 15.61 14.76
N GLN A 126 0.27 15.51 15.32
CA GLN A 126 -0.01 14.65 16.47
C GLN A 126 -0.47 13.24 16.08
N ARG A 127 -0.74 13.01 14.79
CA ARG A 127 -1.31 11.77 14.27
C ARG A 127 -0.29 10.92 13.51
N PHE A 128 0.77 11.54 13.00
CA PHE A 128 1.77 10.84 12.20
C PHE A 128 3.17 10.97 12.79
N ILE A 129 3.92 9.88 12.67
CA ILE A 129 5.36 9.82 12.89
C ILE A 129 5.99 9.75 11.50
N PRO A 130 6.75 10.77 11.06
CA PRO A 130 7.30 10.80 9.70
C PRO A 130 8.38 9.74 9.52
N GLY A 131 8.26 8.97 8.44
CA GLY A 131 9.26 8.03 7.97
C GLY A 131 9.68 8.34 6.53
N THR A 132 10.93 8.04 6.21
CA THR A 132 11.41 8.11 4.82
C THR A 132 12.40 6.99 4.53
N THR A 133 12.66 6.76 3.26
CA THR A 133 13.70 5.86 2.78
C THR A 133 14.62 6.59 1.80
N VAL A 134 15.76 6.00 1.47
CA VAL A 134 16.63 6.45 0.38
C VAL A 134 17.21 5.22 -0.33
N ASP A 135 17.52 5.36 -1.61
CA ASP A 135 18.25 4.34 -2.36
C ASP A 135 19.71 4.30 -1.90
N PRO A 136 20.24 3.19 -1.36
CA PRO A 136 21.61 3.13 -0.85
C PRO A 136 22.65 3.21 -1.98
N ARG A 137 22.24 3.01 -3.24
CA ARG A 137 23.08 3.20 -4.42
C ARG A 137 23.30 4.68 -4.76
N ASP A 138 22.54 5.59 -4.13
CA ASP A 138 22.79 7.02 -4.21
C ASP A 138 24.02 7.38 -3.34
N PRO A 139 25.08 7.97 -3.92
CA PRO A 139 26.26 8.37 -3.15
C PRO A 139 25.97 9.41 -2.04
N HIS A 140 24.79 10.03 -2.07
CA HIS A 140 24.33 11.02 -1.08
C HIS A 140 23.28 10.46 -0.10
N ALA A 141 23.01 9.15 -0.11
CA ALA A 141 21.98 8.51 0.71
C ALA A 141 22.08 8.88 2.20
N HIS A 142 23.29 8.80 2.76
CA HIS A 142 23.52 9.07 4.18
C HIS A 142 23.25 10.55 4.53
N GLN A 143 23.72 11.48 3.70
CA GLN A 143 23.51 12.92 3.92
C GLN A 143 22.04 13.30 3.77
N LYS A 144 21.34 12.72 2.77
CA LYS A 144 19.90 12.92 2.58
C LYS A 144 19.09 12.40 3.78
N LEU A 145 19.40 11.19 4.25
CA LEU A 145 18.74 10.62 5.43
C LEU A 145 18.98 11.48 6.67
N LYS A 146 20.23 11.89 6.91
CA LYS A 146 20.57 12.78 8.03
C LYS A 146 19.80 14.10 7.95
N ALA A 147 19.72 14.72 6.77
CA ALA A 147 18.97 15.96 6.57
C ALA A 147 17.47 15.76 6.84
N ALA A 148 16.89 14.63 6.42
CA ALA A 148 15.50 14.31 6.70
C ALA A 148 15.22 14.17 8.21
N VAL A 149 16.16 13.59 8.97
CA VAL A 149 16.09 13.52 10.44
C VAL A 149 16.21 14.91 11.08
N ASP A 150 17.23 15.68 10.70
CA ASP A 150 17.52 16.97 11.34
C ASP A 150 16.43 18.03 11.07
N ILE A 151 16.02 18.13 9.79
CA ILE A 151 15.14 19.19 9.28
C ILE A 151 13.67 18.82 9.51
N HIS A 152 13.27 17.62 9.08
CA HIS A 152 11.86 17.19 9.08
C HIS A 152 11.52 16.21 10.21
N ARG A 153 12.46 15.97 11.13
CA ARG A 153 12.26 15.14 12.33
C ARG A 153 11.77 13.74 12.00
N VAL A 154 12.27 13.15 10.90
CA VAL A 154 12.06 11.74 10.56
C VAL A 154 12.47 10.86 11.73
N ARG A 155 11.63 9.88 12.05
CA ARG A 155 11.82 8.94 13.17
C ARG A 155 11.75 7.47 12.76
N VAL A 156 11.57 7.18 11.48
CA VAL A 156 11.51 5.82 10.93
C VAL A 156 12.23 5.79 9.59
N PHE A 157 13.07 4.79 9.37
CA PHE A 157 13.61 4.50 8.04
C PHE A 157 12.71 3.47 7.35
N GLY A 158 11.96 3.90 6.34
CA GLY A 158 11.11 3.04 5.53
C GLY A 158 9.99 3.78 4.78
N GLU A 159 9.26 3.11 3.89
CA GLU A 159 9.39 1.68 3.56
C GLU A 159 10.60 1.44 2.65
N PHE A 160 11.55 0.62 3.11
CA PHE A 160 12.66 0.19 2.27
C PHE A 160 12.18 -0.95 1.36
N LYS A 161 11.87 -0.60 0.10
CA LYS A 161 11.36 -1.51 -0.92
C LYS A 161 12.07 -1.25 -2.25
N LEU A 162 13.23 -1.89 -2.43
CA LEU A 162 14.10 -1.70 -3.61
C LEU A 162 14.44 -3.03 -4.27
N ARG A 163 14.71 -3.00 -5.58
CA ARG A 163 15.08 -4.18 -6.35
C ARG A 163 16.57 -4.48 -6.19
N MET A 164 16.92 -4.92 -4.99
CA MET A 164 18.26 -5.35 -4.58
C MET A 164 18.14 -6.39 -3.46
N HIS A 165 19.17 -7.19 -3.26
CA HIS A 165 19.24 -8.02 -2.06
C HIS A 165 19.58 -7.14 -0.87
N TYR A 166 18.98 -7.38 0.29
CA TYR A 166 19.21 -6.51 1.46
C TYR A 166 20.48 -6.88 2.26
N ASP A 167 21.19 -7.93 1.86
CA ASP A 167 22.57 -8.21 2.27
C ASP A 167 23.62 -7.50 1.39
N ASP A 168 23.19 -6.67 0.44
CA ASP A 168 24.08 -5.81 -0.34
C ASP A 168 24.89 -4.90 0.61
N PRO A 169 26.22 -4.78 0.41
CA PRO A 169 27.06 -3.99 1.29
C PRO A 169 26.62 -2.52 1.44
N ASP A 170 26.03 -1.89 0.42
CA ASP A 170 25.50 -0.52 0.50
C ASP A 170 24.24 -0.47 1.38
N ALA A 171 23.35 -1.46 1.29
CA ALA A 171 22.17 -1.55 2.16
C ALA A 171 22.58 -1.77 3.61
N ILE A 172 23.48 -2.71 3.89
CA ILE A 172 23.99 -3.00 5.24
C ILE A 172 24.63 -1.76 5.88
N ARG A 173 25.48 -1.04 5.13
CA ARG A 173 26.06 0.23 5.60
C ARG A 173 24.99 1.25 5.97
N LEU A 174 23.97 1.40 5.13
CA LEU A 174 22.88 2.32 5.39
C LEU A 174 22.04 1.89 6.61
N PHE A 175 21.80 0.60 6.82
CA PHE A 175 21.10 0.09 8.01
C PHE A 175 21.90 0.32 9.29
N HIS A 176 23.22 0.13 9.28
CA HIS A 176 24.08 0.51 10.40
C HIS A 176 23.98 2.01 10.69
N TYR A 177 23.99 2.84 9.64
CA TYR A 177 23.81 4.28 9.80
C TYR A 177 22.44 4.66 10.37
N CYS A 178 21.36 3.94 9.99
CA CYS A 178 20.06 4.08 10.64
C CYS A 178 20.14 3.79 12.15
N GLY A 179 20.89 2.75 12.53
CA GLY A 179 21.18 2.42 13.93
C GLY A 179 21.91 3.55 14.68
N GLU A 180 22.93 4.16 14.06
CA GLU A 180 23.64 5.33 14.62
C GLU A 180 22.71 6.52 14.84
N LEU A 181 21.75 6.74 13.93
CA LEU A 181 20.73 7.79 14.03
C LEU A 181 19.57 7.43 14.97
N GLY A 182 19.53 6.20 15.51
CA GLY A 182 18.45 5.71 16.37
C GLY A 182 17.12 5.53 15.63
N LEU A 183 17.17 5.24 14.33
CA LEU A 183 15.99 4.99 13.51
C LEU A 183 15.65 3.49 13.47
N PRO A 184 14.42 3.07 13.81
CA PRO A 184 13.94 1.76 13.44
C PRO A 184 13.86 1.65 11.91
N VAL A 185 14.18 0.47 11.40
CA VAL A 185 14.14 0.13 9.97
C VAL A 185 12.90 -0.73 9.71
N ILE A 186 12.11 -0.36 8.69
CA ILE A 186 11.03 -1.19 8.14
C ILE A 186 11.26 -1.36 6.63
N PHE A 187 11.23 -2.61 6.19
CA PHE A 187 11.46 -2.98 4.79
C PHE A 187 10.37 -3.93 4.29
N HIS A 188 10.19 -3.94 2.97
CA HIS A 188 9.29 -4.86 2.27
C HIS A 188 10.09 -5.99 1.65
N LEU A 189 9.60 -7.22 1.80
CA LEU A 189 10.11 -8.39 1.10
C LEU A 189 9.09 -8.88 0.09
N ASP A 190 9.51 -8.92 -1.16
CA ASP A 190 8.80 -9.53 -2.27
C ASP A 190 9.73 -10.55 -2.89
N VAL A 191 9.62 -11.79 -2.39
CA VAL A 191 10.50 -12.91 -2.75
C VAL A 191 10.45 -13.22 -4.25
N THR A 192 11.53 -13.82 -4.74
CA THR A 192 11.79 -14.05 -6.17
C THR A 192 10.96 -15.17 -6.80
N PHE A 193 10.03 -15.78 -6.07
CA PHE A 193 9.17 -16.83 -6.60
C PHE A 193 8.25 -16.31 -7.71
N PRO A 194 8.02 -17.11 -8.77
CA PRO A 194 7.06 -16.75 -9.80
C PRO A 194 5.68 -16.44 -9.20
N ARG A 195 5.21 -15.21 -9.36
CA ARG A 195 3.90 -14.77 -8.87
C ARG A 195 2.85 -14.87 -9.97
N HIS A 196 1.69 -15.41 -9.62
CA HIS A 196 0.54 -15.42 -10.52
C HIS A 196 0.15 -13.98 -10.90
N GLY A 197 -0.05 -13.74 -12.19
CA GLY A 197 -0.40 -12.41 -12.71
C GLY A 197 0.79 -11.49 -12.99
N VAL A 198 2.03 -11.91 -12.66
CA VAL A 198 3.25 -11.15 -12.99
C VAL A 198 3.95 -11.76 -14.20
N PRO A 199 4.36 -10.96 -15.21
CA PRO A 199 5.03 -11.49 -16.41
C PRO A 199 6.29 -12.30 -16.08
N SER A 200 6.44 -13.49 -16.67
CA SER A 200 7.63 -14.35 -16.49
C SER A 200 8.93 -13.64 -16.88
N SER A 201 8.87 -12.68 -17.81
CA SER A 201 10.00 -11.87 -18.23
C SER A 201 10.50 -10.88 -17.17
N ARG A 202 9.68 -10.53 -16.16
CA ARG A 202 10.06 -9.61 -15.07
C ARG A 202 9.16 -9.81 -13.84
N GLN A 203 9.65 -10.54 -12.84
CA GLN A 203 8.88 -10.92 -11.64
C GLN A 203 8.73 -9.85 -10.54
N TRP A 204 9.21 -8.62 -10.75
CA TRP A 204 9.11 -7.47 -9.81
C TRP A 204 9.37 -7.84 -8.33
N TRP A 205 10.54 -8.38 -8.03
CA TRP A 205 10.97 -8.77 -6.68
C TRP A 205 11.66 -7.63 -5.93
N TYR A 206 11.63 -7.63 -4.60
CA TYR A 206 12.25 -6.63 -3.72
C TYR A 206 12.86 -7.32 -2.49
N GLY A 207 14.11 -6.98 -2.17
CA GLY A 207 14.82 -7.48 -0.98
C GLY A 207 15.44 -8.87 -1.05
N GLY A 208 15.15 -9.64 -2.10
CA GLY A 208 15.70 -10.98 -2.27
C GLY A 208 14.84 -12.05 -1.61
N GLY A 209 15.47 -13.12 -1.12
CA GLY A 209 14.82 -14.20 -0.39
C GLY A 209 14.95 -14.04 1.14
N LEU A 210 14.35 -14.97 1.88
CA LEU A 210 14.44 -14.97 3.35
C LEU A 210 15.89 -15.20 3.82
N GLU A 211 16.66 -15.95 3.04
CA GLU A 211 18.08 -16.23 3.26
C GLU A 211 18.94 -14.96 3.38
N ASN A 212 18.55 -13.85 2.74
CA ASN A 212 19.26 -12.58 2.84
C ASN A 212 19.06 -11.89 4.21
N MET A 213 18.16 -12.39 5.06
CA MET A 213 17.83 -11.80 6.37
C MET A 213 18.45 -12.55 7.56
N GLU A 214 18.94 -13.77 7.35
CA GLU A 214 19.40 -14.68 8.42
C GLU A 214 20.93 -14.72 8.58
N ALA A 215 21.66 -13.98 7.75
CA ALA A 215 23.12 -14.02 7.65
C ALA A 215 23.83 -13.06 8.62
#